data_AF-A0A9W9ZDV3-F1
#
_entry.id   AF-A0A9W9ZDV3-F1
#
_cell.length_a   1.000
_cell.length_b   1.000
_cell.length_c   1.000
_cell.angle_alpha   90.00
_cell.angle_beta   90.00
_cell.angle_gamma   90.00
#
_symmetry.space_group_name_H-M   'P 1'
#
loop_
_entity.id
_entity.type
_entity.pdbx_description
1 polymer ?
#
loop_
_entity_poly.entity_id
_entity_poly.type
_entity_poly.pdbx_seq_one_letter_code
_entity_poly.pdbx_strand_id
1 'polypeptide(L)'
;MASHLLMVVQQRTLFFISCIYNCGPEVIPSRQMIIESNCTGDICGKITRHHWSLFKMISEDSSLSWVEIIDLDTRILTDLDNPSLVLTGRNNGNDYSLEMNTTYKISGSIMVAGGPLLDDEIIFRTVAPLSVPLQGCSVQPVEGFVFKTNFSVNCSGWHAENQFLTYKYSYIASTGTVTTNRALPNPYITSLLPKGKKSEDYNVVIRVDIFDQRGASHVEKLTVKVKPLPQNDSSLNVETVNNNIKEFLKKGKVSEAATHAIVALSSYDDDDEAKDSTLQAMADSQISHVSQVTQFCAIVIMATENRIKISMNTVDGATALLIEATNFLRTFDEDRDVVEQAGEHLILGISNTLRVSTDLADDLSQQEGETELN
;
A
#
# COMPACT_ATOMS: atom_id res chain seq x y z
N MET A 1 68.67 8.14 -19.89
CA MET A 1 67.45 7.43 -20.34
C MET A 1 66.77 6.87 -19.11
N ALA A 2 65.76 7.56 -18.60
CA ALA A 2 64.96 7.09 -17.47
C ALA A 2 63.84 6.20 -18.01
N SER A 3 63.90 4.90 -17.70
CA SER A 3 62.82 3.95 -18.01
C SER A 3 61.75 4.10 -16.92
N HIS A 4 60.69 4.86 -17.19
CA HIS A 4 59.49 4.85 -16.37
C HIS A 4 58.73 3.56 -16.64
N LEU A 5 58.83 2.61 -15.72
CA LEU A 5 57.96 1.44 -15.66
C LEU A 5 56.57 1.94 -15.21
N LEU A 6 55.64 2.07 -16.16
CA LEU A 6 54.23 2.27 -15.82
C LEU A 6 53.74 0.96 -15.18
N MET A 7 53.59 0.93 -13.85
CA MET A 7 52.80 -0.12 -13.22
C MET A 7 51.33 0.15 -13.56
N VAL A 8 50.81 -0.53 -14.57
CA VAL A 8 49.37 -0.65 -14.76
C VAL A 8 48.86 -1.48 -13.59
N VAL A 9 48.23 -0.82 -12.61
CA VAL A 9 47.44 -1.50 -11.59
C VAL A 9 46.25 -2.09 -12.34
N GLN A 10 46.39 -3.35 -12.76
CA GLN A 10 45.31 -4.07 -13.41
C GLN A 10 44.18 -4.21 -12.38
N GLN A 11 43.13 -3.40 -12.52
CA GLN A 11 41.94 -3.53 -11.69
C GLN A 11 41.39 -4.93 -11.90
N ARG A 12 41.33 -5.71 -10.82
CA ARG A 12 40.80 -7.07 -10.87
C ARG A 12 39.33 -6.97 -11.23
N THR A 13 38.95 -7.54 -12.38
CA THR A 13 37.54 -7.64 -12.74
C THR A 13 36.81 -8.41 -11.66
N LEU A 14 35.73 -7.83 -11.17
CA LEU A 14 34.84 -8.45 -10.20
C LEU A 14 33.41 -8.30 -10.69
N PHE A 15 32.75 -9.43 -10.87
CA PHE A 15 31.31 -9.53 -11.03
C PHE A 15 30.75 -10.14 -9.75
N PHE A 16 29.65 -9.59 -9.27
CA PHE A 16 28.89 -10.16 -8.17
C PHE A 16 27.44 -9.69 -8.27
N ILE A 17 26.54 -10.45 -7.67
CA ILE A 17 25.15 -10.04 -7.52
C ILE A 17 24.90 -9.65 -6.07
N SER A 18 24.03 -8.66 -5.86
CA SER A 18 23.68 -8.18 -4.53
C SER A 18 22.18 -8.01 -4.42
N CYS A 19 21.60 -8.54 -3.36
CA CYS A 19 20.23 -8.23 -3.01
C CYS A 19 20.19 -6.82 -2.39
N ILE A 20 19.27 -5.97 -2.87
CA ILE A 20 19.09 -4.59 -2.38
C ILE A 20 17.73 -4.31 -1.73
N TYR A 21 16.72 -5.16 -1.94
CA TYR A 21 15.42 -5.06 -1.28
C TYR A 21 14.87 -6.44 -0.92
N ASN A 22 14.27 -6.55 0.27
CA ASN A 22 13.77 -7.80 0.86
C ASN A 22 14.88 -8.86 1.08
N CYS A 23 16.02 -8.41 1.60
CA CYS A 23 17.26 -9.18 1.76
C CYS A 23 17.53 -9.57 3.22
N GLY A 24 16.47 -9.66 4.02
CA GLY A 24 16.59 -10.04 5.42
C GLY A 24 17.14 -11.45 5.60
N PRO A 25 17.39 -11.87 6.85
CA PRO A 25 17.78 -13.25 7.16
C PRO A 25 16.81 -14.29 6.57
N GLU A 26 15.54 -13.91 6.45
CA GLU A 26 14.51 -14.62 5.71
C GLU A 26 13.85 -13.63 4.72
N VAL A 27 13.66 -14.07 3.48
CA VAL A 27 12.98 -13.31 2.43
C VAL A 27 11.47 -13.44 2.64
N ILE A 28 10.73 -12.33 2.49
CA ILE A 28 9.27 -12.30 2.65
C ILE A 28 8.62 -12.49 1.27
N PRO A 29 7.99 -13.64 0.95
CA PRO A 29 7.50 -13.91 -0.40
C PRO A 29 6.40 -13.00 -0.89
N SER A 30 5.66 -12.34 0.01
CA SER A 30 4.60 -11.39 -0.38
C SER A 30 5.15 -10.05 -0.85
N ARG A 31 6.45 -9.78 -0.65
CA ARG A 31 7.13 -8.54 -1.04
C ARG A 31 7.98 -8.76 -2.27
N GLN A 32 8.14 -7.71 -3.06
CA GLN A 32 9.12 -7.71 -4.13
C GLN A 32 10.51 -8.03 -3.56
N MET A 33 11.35 -8.71 -4.33
CA MET A 33 12.76 -8.91 -4.03
C MET A 33 13.57 -8.39 -5.20
N ILE A 34 14.53 -7.51 -4.92
CA ILE A 34 15.32 -6.85 -5.95
C ILE A 34 16.77 -7.26 -5.80
N ILE A 35 17.33 -7.78 -6.89
CA ILE A 35 18.74 -8.17 -6.99
C ILE A 35 19.35 -7.38 -8.13
N GLU A 36 20.54 -6.86 -7.89
CA GLU A 36 21.30 -6.12 -8.88
C GLU A 36 22.61 -6.84 -9.17
N SER A 37 22.95 -6.88 -10.45
CA SER A 37 24.28 -7.27 -10.89
C SER A 37 25.23 -6.08 -10.83
N ASN A 38 26.41 -6.32 -10.28
CA ASN A 38 27.47 -5.34 -10.14
C ASN A 38 28.72 -5.84 -10.85
N CYS A 39 29.34 -4.97 -11.64
CA CYS A 39 30.58 -5.27 -12.35
C CYS A 39 31.56 -4.12 -12.18
N THR A 40 32.79 -4.43 -11.79
CA THR A 40 33.90 -3.47 -11.73
C THR A 40 35.09 -3.96 -12.55
N GLY A 41 35.83 -3.02 -13.14
CA GLY A 41 37.00 -3.27 -13.99
C GLY A 41 36.77 -3.00 -15.48
N ASP A 42 37.85 -3.07 -16.25
CA ASP A 42 37.92 -2.57 -17.63
C ASP A 42 36.97 -3.30 -18.61
N ILE A 43 36.52 -4.51 -18.27
CA ILE A 43 35.68 -5.33 -19.15
C ILE A 43 34.18 -5.08 -18.97
N CYS A 44 33.76 -4.38 -17.91
CA CYS A 44 32.35 -4.17 -17.59
C CYS A 44 31.64 -3.25 -18.59
N GLY A 45 32.36 -2.35 -19.25
CA GLY A 45 31.82 -1.55 -20.37
C GLY A 45 31.56 -2.35 -21.65
N LYS A 46 31.88 -3.64 -21.67
CA LYS A 46 31.69 -4.55 -22.81
C LYS A 46 30.68 -5.66 -22.53
N ILE A 47 29.85 -5.51 -21.50
CA ILE A 47 28.75 -6.44 -21.23
C ILE A 47 27.76 -6.37 -22.40
N THR A 48 27.43 -7.53 -22.95
CA THR A 48 26.49 -7.67 -24.06
C THR A 48 25.16 -8.27 -23.65
N ARG A 49 25.13 -8.99 -22.53
CA ARG A 49 23.95 -9.73 -22.05
C ARG A 49 24.08 -10.05 -20.56
N HIS A 50 22.96 -9.99 -19.85
CA HIS A 50 22.72 -10.57 -18.54
C HIS A 50 21.87 -11.84 -18.69
N HIS A 51 22.00 -12.74 -17.72
CA HIS A 51 21.18 -13.93 -17.64
C HIS A 51 20.92 -14.30 -16.19
N TRP A 52 19.68 -14.66 -15.90
CA TRP A 52 19.19 -15.02 -14.57
C TRP A 52 18.53 -16.38 -14.59
N SER A 53 18.84 -17.20 -13.59
CA SER A 53 18.16 -18.47 -13.30
C SER A 53 17.79 -18.55 -11.82
N LEU A 54 16.65 -19.19 -11.53
CA LEU A 54 16.14 -19.42 -10.19
C LEU A 54 16.03 -20.93 -9.95
N PHE A 55 16.50 -21.39 -8.79
CA PHE A 55 16.45 -22.78 -8.38
C PHE A 55 15.79 -22.93 -7.01
N LYS A 56 15.05 -24.00 -6.83
CA LYS A 56 14.47 -24.42 -5.54
C LYS A 56 15.22 -25.63 -5.01
N MET A 57 15.49 -25.65 -3.71
CA MET A 57 16.03 -26.83 -3.04
C MET A 57 14.90 -27.83 -2.76
N ILE A 58 15.05 -29.07 -3.23
CA ILE A 58 14.13 -30.17 -2.97
C ILE A 58 14.88 -31.27 -2.20
N SER A 59 14.16 -31.91 -1.28
CA SER A 59 14.65 -33.08 -0.53
C SER A 59 13.90 -34.32 -1.02
N GLU A 60 14.56 -35.17 -1.81
CA GLU A 60 14.05 -36.47 -2.23
C GLU A 60 14.98 -37.57 -1.71
N ASP A 61 14.42 -38.59 -1.07
CA ASP A 61 15.14 -39.76 -0.55
C ASP A 61 16.40 -39.42 0.29
N SER A 62 16.32 -38.38 1.11
CA SER A 62 17.42 -37.86 1.94
C SER A 62 18.59 -37.22 1.15
N SER A 63 18.43 -36.98 -0.15
CA SER A 63 19.34 -36.20 -0.98
C SER A 63 18.79 -34.80 -1.22
N LEU A 64 19.65 -33.79 -1.11
CA LEU A 64 19.32 -32.40 -1.41
C LEU A 64 19.73 -32.09 -2.85
N SER A 65 18.80 -31.63 -3.67
CA SER A 65 19.06 -31.24 -5.06
C SER A 65 18.49 -29.85 -5.36
N TRP A 66 19.13 -29.16 -6.29
CA TRP A 66 18.63 -27.91 -6.85
C TRP A 66 17.85 -28.22 -8.12
N VAL A 67 16.59 -27.79 -8.16
CA VAL A 67 15.72 -27.91 -9.33
C VAL A 67 15.44 -26.52 -9.88
N GLU A 68 15.72 -26.33 -11.16
CA GLU A 68 15.49 -25.06 -11.85
C GLU A 68 14.00 -24.76 -12.00
N ILE A 69 13.63 -23.51 -11.76
CA ILE A 69 12.30 -22.96 -11.96
C ILE A 69 12.28 -22.35 -13.36
N ILE A 70 11.66 -23.08 -14.29
CA ILE A 70 11.68 -22.76 -15.72
C ILE A 70 10.77 -21.58 -16.09
N ASP A 71 9.84 -21.20 -15.23
CA ASP A 71 8.84 -20.14 -15.42
C ASP A 71 9.24 -18.83 -14.73
N LEU A 72 10.54 -18.55 -14.62
CA LEU A 72 11.05 -17.33 -13.98
C LEU A 72 10.53 -16.05 -14.67
N ASP A 73 10.36 -16.07 -15.98
CA ASP A 73 9.81 -14.95 -16.78
C ASP A 73 8.42 -14.52 -16.32
N THR A 74 7.64 -15.45 -15.77
CA THR A 74 6.28 -15.17 -15.24
C THR A 74 6.29 -14.67 -13.79
N ARG A 75 7.45 -14.64 -13.13
CA ARG A 75 7.63 -14.33 -11.70
C ARG A 75 8.35 -13.01 -11.45
N ILE A 76 8.69 -12.29 -12.52
CA ILE A 76 9.53 -11.09 -12.48
C ILE A 76 8.84 -9.88 -13.14
N LEU A 77 9.30 -8.69 -12.76
CA LEU A 77 8.85 -7.40 -13.32
C LEU A 77 9.85 -6.80 -14.31
N THR A 78 11.02 -7.42 -14.48
CA THR A 78 12.08 -7.00 -15.39
C THR A 78 12.25 -8.01 -16.52
N ASP A 79 12.83 -7.58 -17.64
CA ASP A 79 13.31 -8.52 -18.66
C ASP A 79 14.43 -9.40 -18.08
N LEU A 80 14.54 -10.65 -18.54
CA LEU A 80 15.60 -11.59 -18.11
C LEU A 80 17.02 -11.17 -18.51
N ASP A 81 17.17 -10.18 -19.39
CA ASP A 81 18.45 -9.61 -19.83
C ASP A 81 18.77 -8.26 -19.13
N ASN A 82 17.96 -7.88 -18.13
CA ASN A 82 18.16 -6.65 -17.37
C ASN A 82 19.29 -6.81 -16.33
N PRO A 83 20.11 -5.77 -16.08
CA PRO A 83 21.09 -5.78 -14.99
C PRO A 83 20.49 -5.99 -13.60
N SER A 84 19.18 -5.78 -13.43
CA SER A 84 18.44 -6.03 -12.20
C SER A 84 17.39 -7.12 -12.42
N LEU A 85 17.23 -7.99 -11.43
CA LEU A 85 16.17 -8.99 -11.34
C LEU A 85 15.18 -8.55 -10.27
N VAL A 86 13.93 -8.29 -10.65
CA VAL A 86 12.87 -7.92 -9.71
C VAL A 86 11.84 -9.04 -9.65
N LEU A 87 11.85 -9.83 -8.58
CA LEU A 87 10.78 -10.80 -8.30
C LEU A 87 9.54 -10.05 -7.80
N THR A 88 8.37 -10.41 -8.33
CA THR A 88 7.11 -9.68 -8.09
C THR A 88 6.64 -9.73 -6.63
N GLY A 89 7.01 -10.78 -5.89
CA GLY A 89 6.48 -11.06 -4.56
C GLY A 89 5.09 -11.67 -4.67
N ARG A 90 4.05 -10.84 -4.78
CA ARG A 90 2.66 -11.29 -4.95
C ARG A 90 2.24 -11.32 -6.41
N ASN A 91 1.83 -12.49 -6.90
CA ASN A 91 1.25 -12.66 -8.22
C ASN A 91 -0.28 -12.41 -8.19
N ASN A 92 -0.95 -12.53 -9.33
CA ASN A 92 -2.41 -12.41 -9.41
C ASN A 92 -3.11 -13.37 -8.43
N GLY A 93 -3.98 -12.84 -7.57
CA GLY A 93 -4.73 -13.62 -6.58
C GLY A 93 -3.95 -13.91 -5.29
N ASN A 94 -3.78 -15.19 -4.98
CA ASN A 94 -3.15 -15.68 -3.74
C ASN A 94 -1.78 -16.34 -3.97
N ASP A 95 -1.28 -16.35 -5.20
CA ASP A 95 -0.01 -16.98 -5.54
C ASP A 95 1.14 -16.00 -5.30
N TYR A 96 2.28 -16.55 -4.86
CA TYR A 96 3.52 -15.80 -4.65
C TYR A 96 4.57 -16.21 -5.68
N SER A 97 5.47 -15.30 -6.04
CA SER A 97 6.60 -15.60 -6.90
C SER A 97 7.55 -16.64 -6.28
N LEU A 98 7.55 -16.73 -4.95
CA LEU A 98 8.31 -17.69 -4.15
C LEU A 98 7.39 -18.40 -3.14
N GLU A 99 7.63 -19.67 -2.87
CA GLU A 99 6.91 -20.41 -1.83
C GLU A 99 7.43 -20.04 -0.43
N MET A 100 6.55 -20.11 0.57
CA MET A 100 6.93 -19.94 1.97
C MET A 100 7.80 -21.12 2.45
N ASN A 101 8.60 -20.89 3.49
CA ASN A 101 9.46 -21.91 4.13
C ASN A 101 10.36 -22.71 3.17
N THR A 102 10.85 -22.07 2.11
CA THR A 102 11.56 -22.74 1.02
C THR A 102 12.94 -22.11 0.82
N THR A 103 13.94 -22.95 0.53
CA THR A 103 15.30 -22.49 0.23
C THR A 103 15.47 -22.37 -1.28
N TYR A 104 15.95 -21.22 -1.72
CA TYR A 104 16.15 -20.86 -3.12
C TYR A 104 17.60 -20.49 -3.39
N LYS A 105 17.98 -20.59 -4.67
CA LYS A 105 19.23 -20.09 -5.20
C LYS A 105 18.94 -19.27 -6.46
N ILE A 106 19.47 -18.06 -6.52
CA ILE A 106 19.47 -17.24 -7.72
C ILE A 106 20.89 -17.24 -8.27
N SER A 107 21.02 -17.52 -9.56
CA SER A 107 22.27 -17.40 -10.31
C SER A 107 22.12 -16.25 -11.30
N GLY A 108 23.05 -15.30 -11.24
CA GLY A 108 23.17 -14.23 -12.21
C GLY A 108 24.48 -14.39 -12.99
N SER A 109 24.45 -14.11 -14.28
CA SER A 109 25.65 -14.14 -15.11
C SER A 109 25.65 -13.04 -16.17
N ILE A 110 26.85 -12.62 -16.57
CA ILE A 110 27.07 -11.65 -17.65
C ILE A 110 27.96 -12.23 -18.73
N MET A 111 27.58 -11.95 -19.98
CA MET A 111 28.40 -12.24 -21.14
C MET A 111 29.13 -10.96 -21.58
N VAL A 112 30.45 -11.05 -21.66
CA VAL A 112 31.32 -9.95 -22.11
C VAL A 112 31.75 -10.19 -23.57
N ALA A 113 31.67 -9.17 -24.42
CA ALA A 113 32.06 -9.27 -25.83
C ALA A 113 33.53 -9.75 -25.99
N GLY A 114 33.71 -10.95 -26.55
CA GLY A 114 35.04 -11.57 -26.72
C GLY A 114 35.77 -11.86 -25.40
N GLY A 115 35.04 -11.83 -24.28
CA GLY A 115 35.55 -12.05 -22.94
C GLY A 115 34.96 -13.30 -22.27
N PRO A 116 35.25 -13.52 -20.98
CA PRO A 116 34.70 -14.63 -20.22
C PRO A 116 33.21 -14.44 -19.91
N LEU A 117 32.51 -15.56 -19.67
CA LEU A 117 31.28 -15.56 -18.88
C LEU A 117 31.67 -15.37 -17.42
N LEU A 118 31.02 -14.44 -16.73
CA LEU A 118 31.15 -14.27 -15.29
C LEU A 118 29.82 -14.56 -14.64
N ASP A 119 29.82 -15.31 -13.53
CA ASP A 119 28.64 -15.70 -12.79
C ASP A 119 28.84 -15.55 -11.29
N ASP A 120 27.73 -15.41 -10.58
CA ASP A 120 27.67 -15.36 -9.13
C ASP A 120 26.29 -15.88 -8.65
N GLU A 121 26.23 -16.33 -7.41
CA GLU A 121 25.03 -16.98 -6.85
C GLU A 121 24.68 -16.46 -5.45
N ILE A 122 23.39 -16.29 -5.19
CA ILE A 122 22.86 -16.00 -3.86
C ILE A 122 21.92 -17.13 -3.44
N ILE A 123 22.16 -17.69 -2.27
CA ILE A 123 21.26 -18.64 -1.61
C ILE A 123 20.52 -17.90 -0.51
N PHE A 124 19.20 -18.09 -0.46
CA PHE A 124 18.36 -17.49 0.56
C PHE A 124 17.21 -18.43 0.93
N ARG A 125 16.55 -18.13 2.04
CA ARG A 125 15.38 -18.87 2.52
C ARG A 125 14.22 -17.92 2.70
N THR A 126 13.03 -18.37 2.33
CA THR A 126 11.79 -17.63 2.59
C THR A 126 11.25 -17.92 3.98
N VAL A 127 10.60 -16.91 4.57
CA VAL A 127 10.02 -17.00 5.91
C VAL A 127 9.01 -18.15 6.01
N ALA A 128 8.96 -18.80 7.17
CA ALA A 128 7.92 -19.80 7.45
C ALA A 128 6.55 -19.14 7.62
N PRO A 129 5.45 -19.78 7.19
CA PRO A 129 4.12 -19.24 7.40
C PRO A 129 3.77 -19.21 8.90
N LEU A 130 2.88 -18.29 9.29
CA LEU A 130 2.31 -18.28 10.63
C LEU A 130 1.47 -19.54 10.87
N SER A 131 1.47 -20.02 12.11
CA SER A 131 0.54 -21.06 12.55
C SER A 131 -0.88 -20.51 12.52
N VAL A 132 -1.74 -21.10 11.69
CA VAL A 132 -3.14 -20.67 11.57
C VAL A 132 -3.94 -21.26 12.72
N PRO A 133 -4.55 -20.43 13.60
CA PRO A 133 -5.36 -20.92 14.71
C PRO A 133 -6.66 -21.56 14.21
N LEU A 134 -7.25 -22.45 15.03
CA LEU A 134 -8.59 -23.00 14.76
C LEU A 134 -9.68 -21.92 14.76
N GLN A 135 -9.51 -20.89 15.59
CA GLN A 135 -10.38 -19.73 15.64
C GLN A 135 -9.59 -18.49 15.23
N GLY A 136 -9.85 -18.00 14.02
CA GLY A 136 -9.24 -16.80 13.47
C GLY A 136 -9.80 -15.51 14.05
N CYS A 137 -9.80 -14.45 13.25
CA CYS A 137 -10.42 -13.19 13.64
C CYS A 137 -11.96 -13.26 13.63
N SER A 138 -12.60 -12.45 14.47
CA SER A 138 -14.06 -12.30 14.50
C SER A 138 -14.44 -10.83 14.68
N VAL A 139 -15.66 -10.47 14.28
CA VAL A 139 -16.19 -9.10 14.41
C VAL A 139 -17.58 -9.10 15.01
N GLN A 140 -17.86 -8.15 15.91
CA GLN A 140 -19.18 -7.95 16.52
C GLN A 140 -19.52 -6.45 16.68
N PRO A 141 -20.79 -6.06 16.42
CA PRO A 141 -21.82 -6.86 15.76
C PRO A 141 -21.50 -7.08 14.27
N VAL A 142 -22.15 -8.05 13.62
CA VAL A 142 -21.99 -8.29 12.17
C VAL A 142 -22.84 -7.35 11.31
N GLU A 143 -23.79 -6.65 11.94
CA GLU A 143 -24.66 -5.67 11.31
C GLU A 143 -24.83 -4.47 12.24
N GLY A 144 -24.89 -3.27 11.66
CA GLY A 144 -25.08 -2.04 12.39
C GLY A 144 -25.47 -0.86 11.51
N PHE A 145 -25.51 0.31 12.13
CA PHE A 145 -25.81 1.57 11.47
C PHE A 145 -24.59 2.47 11.52
N VAL A 146 -24.36 3.19 10.41
CA VAL A 146 -23.33 4.22 10.31
C VAL A 146 -23.44 5.21 11.49
N PHE A 147 -22.31 5.66 12.04
CA PHE A 147 -22.19 6.50 13.26
C PHE A 147 -22.69 5.96 14.59
N LYS A 148 -23.59 4.97 14.60
CA LYS A 148 -24.22 4.46 15.84
C LYS A 148 -23.55 3.20 16.35
N THR A 149 -23.08 2.37 15.42
CA THR A 149 -22.53 1.06 15.76
C THR A 149 -21.01 1.10 15.72
N ASN A 150 -20.42 0.84 16.88
CA ASN A 150 -19.01 0.51 16.99
C ASN A 150 -18.81 -0.97 16.66
N PHE A 151 -17.98 -1.26 15.66
CA PHE A 151 -17.61 -2.61 15.26
C PHE A 151 -16.31 -2.99 15.96
N SER A 152 -16.35 -4.09 16.71
CA SER A 152 -15.20 -4.58 17.46
C SER A 152 -14.65 -5.84 16.81
N VAL A 153 -13.39 -5.80 16.41
CA VAL A 153 -12.65 -6.93 15.85
C VAL A 153 -11.79 -7.56 16.93
N ASN A 154 -11.81 -8.89 17.00
CA ASN A 154 -11.01 -9.69 17.93
C ASN A 154 -10.25 -10.77 17.15
N CYS A 155 -8.92 -10.72 17.23
CA CYS A 155 -7.99 -11.67 16.62
C CYS A 155 -7.15 -12.44 17.68
N SER A 156 -7.66 -12.61 18.90
CA SER A 156 -6.90 -13.20 20.01
C SER A 156 -6.46 -14.65 19.78
N GLY A 157 -7.17 -15.40 18.93
CA GLY A 157 -6.76 -16.76 18.55
C GLY A 157 -5.39 -16.80 17.86
N TRP A 158 -5.08 -15.79 17.06
CA TRP A 158 -3.76 -15.67 16.41
C TRP A 158 -2.64 -15.43 17.41
N HIS A 159 -2.89 -14.57 18.41
CA HIS A 159 -1.91 -14.23 19.45
C HIS A 159 -1.57 -15.41 20.36
N ALA A 160 -2.52 -16.32 20.58
CA ALA A 160 -2.30 -17.51 21.40
C ALA A 160 -1.34 -18.51 20.72
N GLU A 161 -1.46 -18.66 19.40
CA GLU A 161 -0.66 -19.61 18.62
C GLU A 161 0.70 -19.02 18.17
N ASN A 162 0.83 -17.69 18.14
CA ASN A 162 2.03 -17.01 17.65
C ASN A 162 2.43 -15.86 18.59
N GLN A 163 3.68 -15.85 19.03
CA GLN A 163 4.21 -14.80 19.90
C GLN A 163 4.60 -13.55 19.10
N PHE A 164 4.44 -12.37 19.71
CA PHE A 164 4.90 -11.08 19.17
C PHE A 164 4.30 -10.69 17.81
N LEU A 165 3.00 -10.94 17.62
CA LEU A 165 2.28 -10.48 16.43
C LEU A 165 1.95 -8.99 16.49
N THR A 166 1.98 -8.37 15.32
CA THR A 166 1.45 -7.04 15.04
C THR A 166 0.27 -7.12 14.08
N TYR A 167 -0.69 -6.22 14.27
CA TYR A 167 -1.96 -6.17 13.56
C TYR A 167 -2.13 -4.80 12.92
N LYS A 168 -2.38 -4.79 11.60
CA LYS A 168 -2.80 -3.61 10.85
C LYS A 168 -4.24 -3.82 10.40
N TYR A 169 -5.12 -2.91 10.80
CA TYR A 169 -6.53 -2.98 10.44
C TYR A 169 -6.83 -1.99 9.32
N SER A 170 -7.61 -2.44 8.36
CA SER A 170 -8.09 -1.65 7.24
C SER A 170 -9.50 -2.08 6.86
N TYR A 171 -10.18 -1.27 6.05
CA TYR A 171 -11.41 -1.69 5.40
C TYR A 171 -11.35 -1.34 3.92
N ILE A 172 -12.04 -2.13 3.11
CA ILE A 172 -12.19 -1.91 1.68
C ILE A 172 -13.41 -1.04 1.47
N ALA A 173 -13.17 0.19 0.99
CA ALA A 173 -14.20 1.14 0.60
C ALA A 173 -14.30 1.22 -0.92
N SER A 174 -15.26 2.02 -1.41
CA SER A 174 -15.36 2.38 -2.83
C SER A 174 -14.06 3.00 -3.37
N THR A 175 -13.34 3.69 -2.49
CA THR A 175 -12.14 4.47 -2.80
C THR A 175 -10.85 3.64 -2.73
N GLY A 176 -10.94 2.33 -2.46
CA GLY A 176 -9.79 1.46 -2.19
C GLY A 176 -9.65 1.08 -0.71
N THR A 177 -8.46 0.65 -0.30
CA THR A 177 -8.21 0.16 1.05
C THR A 177 -7.83 1.28 1.99
N VAL A 178 -8.69 1.59 2.96
CA VAL A 178 -8.41 2.63 3.96
C VAL A 178 -7.83 1.99 5.21
N THR A 179 -6.62 2.40 5.60
CA THR A 179 -5.98 1.93 6.84
C THR A 179 -6.54 2.71 8.03
N THR A 180 -7.06 2.03 9.05
CA THR A 180 -7.70 2.69 10.19
C THR A 180 -6.70 3.12 11.26
N ASN A 181 -5.62 2.35 11.43
CA ASN A 181 -4.63 2.56 12.47
C ASN A 181 -3.23 2.13 12.03
N ARG A 182 -2.24 2.58 12.80
CA ARG A 182 -0.88 2.01 12.71
C ARG A 182 -0.88 0.53 13.04
N ALA A 183 0.15 -0.19 12.61
CA ALA A 183 0.38 -1.56 13.09
C ALA A 183 0.55 -1.52 14.62
N LEU A 184 -0.23 -2.34 15.33
CA LEU A 184 -0.24 -2.40 16.80
C LEU A 184 -0.04 -3.83 17.27
N PRO A 185 0.64 -4.07 18.40
CA PRO A 185 0.69 -5.39 19.05
C PRO A 185 -0.60 -5.73 19.80
N ASN A 186 -1.74 -5.16 19.38
CA ASN A 186 -3.03 -5.35 20.01
C ASN A 186 -3.96 -6.13 19.06
N PRO A 187 -4.43 -7.34 19.44
CA PRO A 187 -5.33 -8.14 18.61
C PRO A 187 -6.78 -7.63 18.63
N TYR A 188 -7.06 -6.53 19.31
CA TYR A 188 -8.39 -5.92 19.42
C TYR A 188 -8.41 -4.50 18.86
N ILE A 189 -9.46 -4.18 18.10
CA ILE A 189 -9.78 -2.81 17.71
C ILE A 189 -11.29 -2.59 17.72
N THR A 190 -11.71 -1.37 18.04
CA THR A 190 -13.09 -0.92 17.91
C THR A 190 -13.11 0.34 17.06
N SER A 191 -13.96 0.39 16.04
CA SER A 191 -14.06 1.56 15.15
C SER A 191 -15.48 1.73 14.61
N LEU A 192 -15.80 2.97 14.25
CA LEU A 192 -16.86 3.25 13.30
C LEU A 192 -16.41 2.83 11.89
N LEU A 193 -17.38 2.46 11.06
CA LEU A 193 -17.18 2.10 9.66
C LEU A 193 -18.09 2.96 8.78
N PRO A 194 -17.67 3.28 7.55
CA PRO A 194 -18.50 3.99 6.60
C PRO A 194 -19.72 3.16 6.20
N LYS A 195 -20.76 3.84 5.71
CA LYS A 195 -21.94 3.22 5.10
C LYS A 195 -21.50 2.33 3.93
N GLY A 196 -21.93 1.07 3.91
CA GLY A 196 -21.69 0.18 2.77
C GLY A 196 -22.52 0.58 1.55
N LYS A 197 -22.13 0.12 0.36
CA LYS A 197 -22.91 0.41 -0.86
C LYS A 197 -24.20 -0.41 -0.89
N LYS A 198 -25.31 0.24 -1.25
CA LYS A 198 -26.60 -0.45 -1.43
C LYS A 198 -26.53 -1.56 -2.50
N SER A 199 -25.75 -1.36 -3.56
CA SER A 199 -25.52 -2.36 -4.62
C SER A 199 -24.83 -3.64 -4.14
N GLU A 200 -24.15 -3.58 -2.99
CA GLU A 200 -23.41 -4.68 -2.38
C GLU A 200 -24.06 -5.12 -1.06
N ASP A 201 -25.36 -4.89 -0.89
CA ASP A 201 -26.13 -5.19 0.33
C ASP A 201 -25.55 -4.55 1.60
N TYR A 202 -25.01 -3.34 1.44
CA TYR A 202 -24.36 -2.56 2.49
C TYR A 202 -23.18 -3.27 3.16
N ASN A 203 -22.54 -4.21 2.47
CA ASN A 203 -21.37 -4.91 2.97
C ASN A 203 -20.15 -3.98 3.01
N VAL A 204 -19.34 -4.13 4.06
CA VAL A 204 -18.02 -3.54 4.23
C VAL A 204 -17.07 -4.66 4.62
N VAL A 205 -15.97 -4.79 3.90
CA VAL A 205 -14.95 -5.80 4.18
C VAL A 205 -13.85 -5.18 5.03
N ILE A 206 -13.70 -5.69 6.24
CA ILE A 206 -12.59 -5.41 7.13
C ILE A 206 -11.45 -6.37 6.78
N ARG A 207 -10.26 -5.83 6.55
CA ARG A 207 -9.04 -6.59 6.31
C ARG A 207 -8.10 -6.42 7.50
N VAL A 208 -7.63 -7.53 8.05
CA VAL A 208 -6.63 -7.57 9.11
C VAL A 208 -5.36 -8.19 8.57
N ASP A 209 -4.30 -7.40 8.46
CA ASP A 209 -2.96 -7.90 8.17
C ASP A 209 -2.28 -8.26 9.50
N ILE A 210 -1.93 -9.52 9.64
CA ILE A 210 -1.33 -10.10 10.84
C ILE A 210 0.08 -10.53 10.47
N PHE A 211 1.09 -10.05 11.18
CA PHE A 211 2.47 -10.40 10.87
C PHE A 211 3.35 -10.47 12.10
N ASP A 212 4.38 -11.31 12.04
CA ASP A 212 5.42 -11.39 13.07
C ASP A 212 6.62 -10.49 12.74
N GLN A 213 7.53 -10.38 13.69
CA GLN A 213 8.77 -9.60 13.56
C GLN A 213 9.75 -10.13 12.49
N ARG A 214 9.54 -11.34 11.96
CA ARG A 214 10.35 -11.94 10.87
C ARG A 214 9.71 -11.74 9.50
N GLY A 215 8.54 -11.12 9.44
CA GLY A 215 7.81 -10.85 8.21
C GLY A 215 6.89 -11.99 7.76
N ALA A 216 6.71 -13.03 8.56
CA ALA A 216 5.66 -14.02 8.31
C ALA A 216 4.31 -13.32 8.44
N SER A 217 3.46 -13.42 7.42
CA SER A 217 2.19 -12.68 7.38
C SER A 217 1.00 -13.55 6.99
N HIS A 218 -0.17 -13.19 7.51
CA HIS A 218 -1.47 -13.74 7.13
C HIS A 218 -2.50 -12.60 7.01
N VAL A 219 -3.47 -12.77 6.10
CA VAL A 219 -4.53 -11.79 5.89
C VAL A 219 -5.89 -12.40 6.20
N GLU A 220 -6.58 -11.83 7.18
CA GLU A 220 -7.96 -12.18 7.53
C GLU A 220 -8.93 -11.16 6.90
N LYS A 221 -10.06 -11.65 6.38
CA LYS A 221 -11.11 -10.81 5.79
C LYS A 221 -12.43 -11.09 6.51
N LEU A 222 -12.99 -10.06 7.12
CA LEU A 222 -14.27 -10.11 7.83
C LEU A 222 -15.27 -9.21 7.12
N THR A 223 -16.50 -9.67 6.95
CA THR A 223 -17.56 -8.86 6.30
C THR A 223 -18.62 -8.46 7.33
N VAL A 224 -18.97 -7.17 7.34
CA VAL A 224 -20.06 -6.62 8.16
C VAL A 224 -21.02 -5.83 7.29
N LYS A 225 -22.25 -5.64 7.76
CA LYS A 225 -23.25 -4.77 7.11
C LYS A 225 -23.37 -3.44 7.84
N VAL A 226 -23.11 -2.33 7.14
CA VAL A 226 -23.20 -0.98 7.69
C VAL A 226 -24.27 -0.19 6.96
N LYS A 227 -25.46 -0.13 7.55
CA LYS A 227 -26.65 0.48 6.96
C LYS A 227 -26.70 2.00 7.20
N PRO A 228 -27.40 2.76 6.34
CA PRO A 228 -27.73 4.15 6.63
C PRO A 228 -28.54 4.24 7.92
N LEU A 229 -28.47 5.38 8.60
CA LEU A 229 -29.31 5.66 9.75
C LEU A 229 -30.80 5.50 9.41
N PRO A 230 -31.64 5.10 10.38
CA PRO A 230 -33.09 5.17 10.22
C PRO A 230 -33.54 6.62 9.96
N GLN A 231 -34.52 6.83 9.07
CA GLN A 231 -35.00 8.15 8.62
C GLN A 231 -35.47 9.10 9.75
N ASN A 232 -35.76 8.58 10.95
CA ASN A 232 -36.22 9.38 12.09
C ASN A 232 -35.12 9.65 13.14
N ASP A 233 -33.87 9.27 12.87
CA ASP A 233 -32.75 9.44 13.79
C ASP A 233 -32.07 10.81 13.53
N SER A 234 -32.49 11.84 14.28
CA SER A 234 -31.96 13.22 14.19
C SER A 234 -30.62 13.43 14.92
N SER A 235 -29.97 12.34 15.36
CA SER A 235 -28.67 12.40 16.06
C SER A 235 -27.51 12.90 15.19
N LEU A 236 -27.75 13.07 13.89
CA LEU A 236 -26.71 13.36 12.89
C LEU A 236 -26.99 14.64 12.11
N ASN A 237 -26.61 15.75 12.74
CA ASN A 237 -26.38 17.02 12.07
C ASN A 237 -24.90 17.09 11.65
N VAL A 238 -24.65 17.40 10.37
CA VAL A 238 -23.33 17.63 9.79
C VAL A 238 -22.51 18.63 10.62
N GLU A 239 -23.15 19.68 11.12
CA GLU A 239 -22.48 20.69 11.95
C GLU A 239 -21.90 20.09 13.24
N THR A 240 -22.65 19.21 13.90
CA THR A 240 -22.20 18.49 15.09
C THR A 240 -21.01 17.58 14.75
N VAL A 241 -21.07 16.88 13.62
CA VAL A 241 -19.97 16.02 13.18
C VAL A 241 -18.71 16.85 12.88
N ASN A 242 -18.85 17.97 12.19
CA ASN A 242 -17.71 18.84 11.85
C ASN A 242 -17.10 19.50 13.07
N ASN A 243 -17.92 19.85 14.08
CA ASN A 243 -17.41 20.32 15.36
C ASN A 243 -16.61 19.23 16.09
N ASN A 244 -17.07 17.97 16.07
CA ASN A 244 -16.33 16.84 16.64
C ASN A 244 -15.01 16.58 15.90
N ILE A 245 -15.00 16.66 14.57
CA ILE A 245 -13.78 16.56 13.75
C ILE A 245 -12.77 17.62 14.19
N LYS A 246 -13.19 18.88 14.24
CA LYS A 246 -12.32 20.00 14.69
C LYS A 246 -11.82 19.80 16.12
N GLU A 247 -12.65 19.25 17.02
CA GLU A 247 -12.23 18.94 18.38
C GLU A 247 -11.17 17.83 18.44
N PHE A 248 -11.33 16.76 17.65
CA PHE A 248 -10.32 15.70 17.54
C PHE A 248 -8.99 16.24 17.02
N LEU A 249 -9.03 17.08 15.98
CA LEU A 249 -7.83 17.72 15.42
C LEU A 249 -7.13 18.60 16.45
N LYS A 250 -7.87 19.41 17.22
CA LYS A 250 -7.31 20.21 18.34
C LYS A 250 -6.62 19.36 19.41
N LYS A 251 -7.06 18.10 19.59
CA LYS A 251 -6.47 17.14 20.54
C LYS A 251 -5.35 16.29 19.90
N GLY A 252 -4.98 16.52 18.64
CA GLY A 252 -4.00 15.72 17.90
C GLY A 252 -4.50 14.32 17.50
N LYS A 253 -5.81 14.08 17.59
CA LYS A 253 -6.47 12.80 17.26
C LYS A 253 -6.85 12.73 15.78
N VAL A 254 -5.85 12.82 14.91
CA VAL A 254 -6.05 12.95 13.45
C VAL A 254 -6.74 11.73 12.85
N SER A 255 -6.41 10.52 13.29
CA SER A 255 -7.04 9.30 12.75
C SER A 255 -8.50 9.16 13.17
N GLU A 256 -8.87 9.58 14.38
CA GLU A 256 -10.27 9.65 14.80
C GLU A 256 -11.02 10.74 14.01
N ALA A 257 -10.43 11.93 13.83
CA ALA A 257 -11.00 12.99 13.00
C ALA A 257 -11.27 12.49 11.57
N ALA A 258 -10.28 11.85 10.95
CA ALA A 258 -10.40 11.30 9.61
C ALA A 258 -11.46 10.18 9.51
N THR A 259 -11.54 9.31 10.53
CA THR A 259 -12.59 8.28 10.60
C THR A 259 -13.98 8.92 10.64
N HIS A 260 -14.18 9.96 11.46
CA HIS A 260 -15.45 10.68 11.52
C HIS A 260 -15.79 11.38 10.19
N ALA A 261 -14.79 11.97 9.51
CA ALA A 261 -14.97 12.59 8.20
C ALA A 261 -15.39 11.57 7.14
N ILE A 262 -14.74 10.40 7.08
CA ILE A 262 -15.10 9.34 6.12
C ILE A 262 -16.51 8.80 6.39
N VAL A 263 -16.86 8.59 7.66
CA VAL A 263 -18.20 8.14 8.05
C VAL A 263 -19.26 9.18 7.67
N ALA A 264 -18.98 10.49 7.83
CA ALA A 264 -19.84 11.59 7.34
C ALA A 264 -20.00 11.55 5.83
N LEU A 265 -18.89 11.55 5.08
CA LEU A 265 -18.92 11.55 3.62
C LEU A 265 -19.64 10.33 3.04
N SER A 266 -19.55 9.16 3.70
CA SER A 266 -20.34 7.98 3.30
C SER A 266 -21.83 8.10 3.60
N SER A 267 -22.21 8.88 4.61
CA SER A 267 -23.61 9.04 5.03
C SER A 267 -24.32 10.11 4.21
N TYR A 268 -23.62 11.19 3.89
CA TYR A 268 -24.08 12.35 3.13
C TYR A 268 -23.56 12.32 1.69
N ASP A 269 -23.59 11.14 1.06
CA ASP A 269 -23.05 10.91 -0.29
C ASP A 269 -23.80 11.66 -1.40
N ASP A 270 -25.02 12.11 -1.13
CA ASP A 270 -25.86 12.91 -2.04
C ASP A 270 -26.00 14.39 -1.62
N ASP A 271 -25.30 14.84 -0.56
CA ASP A 271 -25.37 16.21 -0.03
C ASP A 271 -24.03 16.93 -0.19
N ASP A 272 -23.95 17.75 -1.23
CA ASP A 272 -22.74 18.47 -1.63
C ASP A 272 -22.29 19.52 -0.59
N GLU A 273 -23.24 20.17 0.10
CA GLU A 273 -22.92 21.15 1.15
C GLU A 273 -22.31 20.45 2.37
N ALA A 274 -22.86 19.28 2.73
CA ALA A 274 -22.32 18.47 3.81
C ALA A 274 -20.92 17.95 3.50
N LYS A 275 -20.69 17.49 2.26
CA LYS A 275 -19.37 17.05 1.80
C LYS A 275 -18.36 18.20 1.82
N ASP A 276 -18.74 19.39 1.35
CA ASP A 276 -17.89 20.59 1.37
C ASP A 276 -17.49 20.95 2.80
N SER A 277 -18.48 21.06 3.69
CA SER A 277 -18.25 21.41 5.10
C SER A 277 -17.35 20.39 5.80
N THR A 278 -17.52 19.09 5.49
CA THR A 278 -16.71 18.00 6.06
C THR A 278 -15.26 18.05 5.56
N LEU A 279 -15.05 18.28 4.26
CA LEU A 279 -13.72 18.43 3.68
C LEU A 279 -12.99 19.64 4.29
N GLN A 280 -13.67 20.77 4.42
CA GLN A 280 -13.10 21.97 5.04
C GLN A 280 -12.75 21.77 6.52
N ALA A 281 -13.51 20.95 7.24
CA ALA A 281 -13.18 20.62 8.62
C ALA A 281 -11.84 19.86 8.74
N MET A 282 -11.39 19.21 7.67
CA MET A 282 -10.13 18.47 7.62
C MET A 282 -8.99 19.25 6.96
N ALA A 283 -9.26 20.25 6.11
CA ALA A 283 -8.28 20.86 5.19
C ALA A 283 -6.94 21.32 5.84
N ASP A 284 -6.97 21.81 7.08
CA ASP A 284 -5.78 22.29 7.80
C ASP A 284 -5.06 21.18 8.62
N SER A 285 -5.45 19.93 8.46
CA SER A 285 -4.91 18.81 9.24
C SER A 285 -3.54 18.40 8.74
N GLN A 286 -2.66 18.02 9.68
CA GLN A 286 -1.32 17.51 9.38
C GLN A 286 -1.24 16.00 9.53
N ILE A 287 -0.50 15.37 8.63
CA ILE A 287 -0.24 13.93 8.67
C ILE A 287 0.97 13.67 9.56
N SER A 288 0.77 12.80 10.55
CA SER A 288 1.80 12.33 11.47
C SER A 288 2.11 10.85 11.29
N HIS A 289 1.30 10.12 10.51
CA HIS A 289 1.45 8.69 10.36
C HIS A 289 0.97 8.23 8.98
N VAL A 290 1.66 7.24 8.40
CA VAL A 290 1.42 6.78 7.03
C VAL A 290 0.00 6.24 6.79
N SER A 291 -0.64 5.66 7.81
CA SER A 291 -2.04 5.23 7.73
C SER A 291 -2.99 6.40 7.40
N GLN A 292 -2.69 7.61 7.87
CA GLN A 292 -3.51 8.81 7.63
C GLN A 292 -3.44 9.25 6.17
N VAL A 293 -2.40 8.90 5.42
CA VAL A 293 -2.30 9.19 3.98
C VAL A 293 -3.49 8.54 3.24
N THR A 294 -3.73 7.24 3.47
CA THR A 294 -4.87 6.55 2.85
C THR A 294 -6.22 7.12 3.32
N GLN A 295 -6.31 7.60 4.57
CA GLN A 295 -7.52 8.23 5.09
C GLN A 295 -7.79 9.59 4.42
N PHE A 296 -6.77 10.43 4.26
CA PHE A 296 -6.88 11.75 3.65
C PHE A 296 -7.23 11.64 2.17
N CYS A 297 -6.57 10.74 1.44
CA CYS A 297 -6.92 10.46 0.05
C CYS A 297 -8.37 9.96 -0.07
N ALA A 298 -8.82 9.09 0.83
CA ALA A 298 -10.21 8.63 0.84
C ALA A 298 -11.20 9.78 1.09
N ILE A 299 -10.90 10.69 2.02
CA ILE A 299 -11.70 11.91 2.28
C ILE A 299 -11.82 12.75 1.00
N VAL A 300 -10.70 13.00 0.31
CA VAL A 300 -10.69 13.78 -0.94
C VAL A 300 -11.51 13.09 -2.01
N ILE A 301 -11.32 11.79 -2.22
CA ILE A 301 -12.07 11.01 -3.22
C ILE A 301 -13.57 11.09 -2.91
N MET A 302 -14.00 10.77 -1.69
CA MET A 302 -15.43 10.75 -1.32
C MET A 302 -16.06 12.14 -1.37
N ALA A 303 -15.30 13.19 -1.04
CA ALA A 303 -15.78 14.57 -1.11
C ALA A 303 -15.91 15.08 -2.55
N THR A 304 -15.18 14.53 -3.51
CA THR A 304 -15.16 14.98 -4.93
C THR A 304 -15.93 14.04 -5.87
N GLU A 305 -16.25 12.82 -5.44
CA GLU A 305 -16.97 11.83 -6.24
C GLU A 305 -18.46 12.20 -6.43
N ASN A 306 -18.99 11.85 -7.60
CA ASN A 306 -20.40 12.00 -8.00
C ASN A 306 -20.96 13.43 -7.94
N ARG A 307 -20.12 14.44 -8.15
CA ARG A 307 -20.55 15.84 -8.23
C ARG A 307 -20.73 16.30 -9.67
N ILE A 308 -21.71 17.18 -9.85
CA ILE A 308 -21.96 17.93 -11.09
C ILE A 308 -21.27 19.30 -11.02
N LYS A 309 -21.26 19.93 -9.85
CA LYS A 309 -20.63 21.24 -9.61
C LYS A 309 -19.90 21.23 -8.27
N ILE A 310 -18.77 21.92 -8.20
CA ILE A 310 -17.94 21.98 -7.00
C ILE A 310 -17.56 23.43 -6.68
N SER A 311 -17.43 23.77 -5.41
CA SER A 311 -16.98 25.11 -5.01
C SER A 311 -15.46 25.23 -5.09
N MET A 312 -14.95 26.45 -5.33
CA MET A 312 -13.50 26.71 -5.31
C MET A 312 -12.89 26.33 -3.96
N ASN A 313 -13.61 26.60 -2.86
CA ASN A 313 -13.17 26.21 -1.52
C ASN A 313 -12.92 24.70 -1.45
N THR A 314 -13.83 23.88 -1.99
CA THR A 314 -13.70 22.42 -1.99
C THR A 314 -12.47 21.96 -2.76
N VAL A 315 -12.15 22.60 -3.89
CA VAL A 315 -10.92 22.33 -4.66
C VAL A 315 -9.68 22.69 -3.84
N ASP A 316 -9.69 23.85 -3.17
CA ASP A 316 -8.58 24.29 -2.32
C ASP A 316 -8.36 23.33 -1.14
N GLY A 317 -9.44 22.90 -0.48
CA GLY A 317 -9.38 21.95 0.63
C GLY A 317 -8.91 20.55 0.20
N ALA A 318 -9.36 20.08 -0.98
CA ALA A 318 -8.88 18.83 -1.55
C ALA A 318 -7.38 18.90 -1.88
N THR A 319 -6.97 20.00 -2.51
CA THR A 319 -5.58 20.25 -2.88
C THR A 319 -4.68 20.32 -1.63
N ALA A 320 -5.13 20.99 -0.56
CA ALA A 320 -4.39 21.07 0.70
C ALA A 320 -4.10 19.67 1.29
N LEU A 321 -5.11 18.80 1.36
CA LEU A 321 -4.93 17.43 1.89
C LEU A 321 -4.03 16.56 1.00
N LEU A 322 -4.14 16.69 -0.33
CA LEU A 322 -3.28 15.96 -1.26
C LEU A 322 -1.83 16.43 -1.20
N ILE A 323 -1.59 17.74 -1.03
CA ILE A 323 -0.25 18.30 -0.81
C ILE A 323 0.34 17.76 0.48
N GLU A 324 -0.43 17.73 1.57
CA GLU A 324 0.03 17.18 2.85
C GLU A 324 0.39 15.69 2.74
N ALA A 325 -0.47 14.90 2.10
CA ALA A 325 -0.19 13.49 1.80
C ALA A 325 1.09 13.31 0.98
N THR A 326 1.28 14.12 -0.06
CA THR A 326 2.47 14.08 -0.92
C THR A 326 3.73 14.47 -0.15
N ASN A 327 3.66 15.53 0.67
CA ASN A 327 4.78 16.01 1.48
C ASN A 327 5.23 14.95 2.49
N PHE A 328 4.28 14.31 3.17
CA PHE A 328 4.58 13.22 4.10
C PHE A 328 5.29 12.08 3.39
N LEU A 329 4.73 11.58 2.27
CA LEU A 329 5.31 10.47 1.51
C LEU A 329 6.72 10.79 0.97
N ARG A 330 6.98 12.03 0.56
CA ARG A 330 8.31 12.45 0.09
C ARG A 330 9.40 12.28 1.16
N THR A 331 9.02 12.38 2.43
CA THR A 331 9.94 12.23 3.56
C THR A 331 9.91 10.82 4.18
N PHE A 332 9.00 9.96 3.72
CA PHE A 332 8.81 8.62 4.26
C PHE A 332 9.69 7.62 3.50
N ASP A 333 10.65 7.00 4.21
CA ASP A 333 11.64 6.06 3.64
C ASP A 333 11.52 4.64 4.24
N GLU A 334 10.48 4.36 5.04
CA GLU A 334 10.46 3.15 5.87
C GLU A 334 9.87 1.92 5.16
N ASP A 335 8.89 2.08 4.27
CA ASP A 335 8.19 0.94 3.65
C ASP A 335 7.68 1.25 2.24
N ARG A 336 8.31 0.65 1.22
CA ARG A 336 7.96 0.85 -0.20
C ARG A 336 6.57 0.33 -0.56
N ASP A 337 6.13 -0.78 0.03
CA ASP A 337 4.81 -1.35 -0.25
C ASP A 337 3.70 -0.39 0.23
N VAL A 338 3.97 0.30 1.35
CA VAL A 338 3.06 1.32 1.88
C VAL A 338 3.05 2.57 0.99
N VAL A 339 4.21 2.98 0.46
CA VAL A 339 4.30 4.09 -0.50
C VAL A 339 3.53 3.78 -1.77
N GLU A 340 3.61 2.55 -2.28
CA GLU A 340 2.87 2.12 -3.48
C GLU A 340 1.35 2.18 -3.25
N GLN A 341 0.86 1.57 -2.16
CA GLN A 341 -0.56 1.64 -1.79
C GLN A 341 -1.04 3.09 -1.61
N ALA A 342 -0.25 3.91 -0.91
CA ALA A 342 -0.58 5.32 -0.71
C ALA A 342 -0.55 6.12 -2.03
N GLY A 343 0.35 5.76 -2.95
CA GLY A 343 0.49 6.35 -4.28
C GLY A 343 -0.73 6.12 -5.16
N GLU A 344 -1.29 4.91 -5.17
CA GLU A 344 -2.55 4.61 -5.89
C GLU A 344 -3.69 5.53 -5.43
N HIS A 345 -3.87 5.63 -4.10
CA HIS A 345 -4.88 6.50 -3.50
C HIS A 345 -4.65 7.98 -3.81
N LEU A 346 -3.39 8.43 -3.81
CA LEU A 346 -3.02 9.80 -4.12
C LEU A 346 -3.34 10.14 -5.59
N ILE A 347 -2.98 9.27 -6.53
CA ILE A 347 -3.26 9.46 -7.96
C ILE A 347 -4.77 9.51 -8.21
N LEU A 348 -5.55 8.64 -7.58
CA LEU A 348 -7.02 8.67 -7.67
C LEU A 348 -7.59 9.98 -7.11
N GLY A 349 -7.10 10.45 -5.97
CA GLY A 349 -7.50 11.74 -5.39
C GLY A 349 -7.18 12.92 -6.30
N ILE A 350 -5.97 12.96 -6.88
CA ILE A 350 -5.54 13.98 -7.85
C ILE A 350 -6.43 13.93 -9.10
N SER A 351 -6.65 12.74 -9.66
CA SER A 351 -7.48 12.54 -10.86
C SER A 351 -8.89 13.07 -10.66
N ASN A 352 -9.53 12.74 -9.54
CA ASN A 352 -10.85 13.25 -9.21
C ASN A 352 -10.85 14.77 -9.02
N THR A 353 -9.85 15.32 -8.34
CA THR A 353 -9.73 16.77 -8.11
C THR A 353 -9.52 17.53 -9.42
N LEU A 354 -8.71 16.99 -10.34
CA LEU A 354 -8.50 17.56 -11.68
C LEU A 354 -9.78 17.51 -12.51
N ARG A 355 -10.48 16.37 -12.53
CA ARG A 355 -11.75 16.21 -13.26
C ARG A 355 -12.80 17.22 -12.82
N VAL A 356 -12.94 17.45 -11.51
CA VAL A 356 -13.92 18.44 -11.02
C VAL A 356 -13.47 19.88 -11.22
N SER A 357 -12.16 20.13 -11.29
CA SER A 357 -11.62 21.47 -11.56
C SER A 357 -11.81 21.89 -13.02
N THR A 358 -11.74 20.94 -13.96
CA THR A 358 -12.05 21.23 -15.38
C THR A 358 -13.50 21.64 -15.56
N ASP A 359 -14.43 20.96 -14.89
CA ASP A 359 -15.85 21.28 -14.95
C ASP A 359 -16.13 22.70 -14.41
N LEU A 360 -15.41 23.11 -13.35
CA LEU A 360 -15.51 24.47 -12.79
C LEU A 360 -14.96 25.53 -13.75
N ALA A 361 -13.85 25.25 -14.45
CA ALA A 361 -13.26 26.18 -15.41
C ALA A 361 -14.17 26.40 -16.62
N ASP A 362 -14.83 25.34 -17.11
CA ASP A 362 -15.80 25.43 -18.20
C ASP A 362 -16.99 26.32 -17.80
N ASP A 363 -17.54 26.14 -16.60
CA ASP A 363 -18.62 26.97 -16.05
C ASP A 363 -18.24 28.47 -15.96
N LEU A 364 -17.03 28.77 -15.46
CA LEU A 364 -16.55 30.15 -15.34
C LEU A 364 -16.36 30.81 -16.71
N SER A 365 -15.83 30.07 -17.69
CA SER A 365 -15.64 30.57 -19.06
C SER A 365 -16.96 30.86 -19.77
N GLN A 366 -18.01 30.08 -19.51
CA GLN A 366 -19.36 30.33 -20.04
C GLN A 366 -20.00 31.58 -19.42
N GLN A 367 -19.79 31.81 -18.12
CA GLN A 367 -20.28 33.01 -17.43
C GLN A 367 -19.58 34.30 -17.91
N GLU A 368 -18.28 34.25 -18.20
CA GLU A 368 -17.53 35.37 -18.78
C GLU A 368 -17.99 35.67 -20.22
N GLY A 369 -18.27 34.65 -21.03
CA GLY A 369 -18.81 34.82 -22.38
C GLY A 369 -20.22 35.44 -22.42
N GLU A 370 -21.08 35.14 -21.45
CA GLU A 370 -22.43 35.74 -21.35
C GLU A 370 -22.43 37.17 -20.81
N THR A 371 -21.39 37.57 -20.06
CA THR A 371 -21.25 38.95 -19.56
C THR A 371 -20.61 39.90 -20.55
N GLU A 372 -19.87 39.40 -21.55
CA GLU A 372 -19.36 40.22 -22.68
C GLU A 372 -20.41 40.47 -23.79
N LEU A 373 -21.57 39.81 -23.72
CA LEU A 373 -22.65 39.88 -24.72
C LEU A 373 -23.87 40.73 -24.30
N ASN A 374 -23.81 41.36 -23.11
CA ASN A 374 -24.77 42.37 -22.62
C ASN A 374 -24.09 43.73 -22.42
#